data_AF-A0A261WID2-F1
#
_entry.id   AF-A0A261WID2-F1
#
_cell.length_a   1.000
_cell.length_b   1.000
_cell.length_c   1.000
_cell.angle_alpha   90.00
_cell.angle_beta   90.00
_cell.angle_gamma   90.00
#
_symmetry.space_group_name_H-M   'P 1'
#
loop_
_entity.id
_entity.type
_entity.pdbx_description
1 polymer ?
#
loop_
_entity_poly.entity_id
_entity_poly.type
_entity_poly.pdbx_seq_one_letter_code
_entity_poly.pdbx_strand_id
1 'polypeptide(L)' 'DTWQAAQAAGVAYCTIPRQPGDAARWQARGVNAFVLGDERGIAFRALQARLNHISAEGK' A
#
# COMPACT_ATOMS: atom_id res chain seq x y z
N ASP A 1 -12.98 6.77 -15.69
CA ASP A 1 -12.43 6.40 -14.37
C ASP A 1 -12.05 7.61 -13.54
N THR A 2 -12.17 7.53 -12.20
CA THR A 2 -11.92 8.62 -11.24
C THR A 2 -10.53 9.25 -11.39
N TRP A 3 -9.49 8.44 -11.70
CA TRP A 3 -8.13 8.95 -11.95
C TRP A 3 -8.04 9.88 -13.17
N GLN A 4 -8.70 9.52 -14.29
CA GLN A 4 -8.69 10.34 -15.50
C GLN A 4 -9.40 11.68 -15.28
N ALA A 5 -10.50 11.66 -14.53
CA ALA A 5 -11.23 12.87 -14.17
C ALA A 5 -10.39 13.79 -13.26
N ALA A 6 -9.70 13.22 -12.26
CA ALA A 6 -8.78 13.98 -11.39
C ALA A 6 -7.62 14.59 -12.21
N GLN A 7 -7.03 13.81 -13.11
CA GLN A 7 -5.98 14.29 -14.01
C GLN A 7 -6.46 15.44 -14.90
N ALA A 8 -7.63 15.31 -15.54
CA ALA A 8 -8.21 16.35 -16.38
C ALA A 8 -8.54 17.64 -15.60
N ALA A 9 -8.85 17.52 -14.31
CA ALA A 9 -9.11 18.65 -13.42
C ALA A 9 -7.84 19.23 -12.76
N GLY A 10 -6.65 18.68 -13.02
CA GLY A 10 -5.41 19.09 -12.36
C GLY A 10 -5.36 18.74 -10.86
N VAL A 11 -6.19 17.81 -10.40
CA VAL A 11 -6.27 17.37 -9.01
C VAL A 11 -5.40 16.12 -8.81
N ALA A 12 -4.60 16.11 -7.75
CA ALA A 12 -3.76 14.96 -7.42
C ALA A 12 -4.63 13.73 -7.10
N TYR A 13 -4.32 12.61 -7.77
CA TYR A 13 -4.96 11.33 -7.49
C TYR A 13 -4.08 10.50 -6.57
N CYS A 14 -4.65 9.97 -5.49
CA CYS A 14 -3.97 9.07 -4.57
C CYS A 14 -4.53 7.64 -4.72
N THR A 15 -3.65 6.65 -4.76
CA THR A 15 -4.03 5.25 -5.00
C THR A 15 -3.58 4.33 -3.86
N ILE A 16 -4.28 3.20 -3.71
CA ILE A 16 -3.95 2.15 -2.74
C ILE A 16 -3.52 0.90 -3.52
N PRO A 17 -2.21 0.72 -3.81
CA PRO A 17 -1.73 -0.48 -4.48
C PRO A 17 -1.90 -1.69 -3.56
N ARG A 18 -2.56 -2.74 -4.03
CA ARG A 18 -2.84 -3.96 -3.22
C ARG A 18 -2.08 -5.16 -3.73
N GLN A 19 -1.84 -5.23 -5.03
CA GLN A 19 -1.16 -6.33 -5.69
C GLN A 19 0.27 -5.92 -6.11
N PRO A 20 1.21 -6.88 -6.18
CA PRO A 20 2.49 -6.67 -6.83
C PRO A 20 2.30 -6.06 -8.23
N GLY A 21 3.07 -5.02 -8.54
CA GLY A 21 3.00 -4.32 -9.83
C GLY A 21 1.93 -3.21 -9.91
N ASP A 22 0.98 -3.10 -8.98
CA ASP A 22 0.01 -2.00 -8.97
C ASP A 22 0.69 -0.63 -8.88
N ALA A 23 1.69 -0.50 -8.01
CA ALA A 23 2.43 0.75 -7.83
C ALA A 23 3.13 1.17 -9.12
N ALA A 24 3.85 0.26 -9.78
CA ALA A 24 4.52 0.52 -11.06
C ALA A 24 3.51 0.90 -12.15
N ARG A 25 2.37 0.21 -12.22
CA ARG A 25 1.27 0.54 -13.15
C ARG A 25 0.74 1.95 -12.94
N TRP A 26 0.58 2.39 -11.69
CA TRP A 26 0.11 3.73 -11.36
C TRP A 26 1.17 4.81 -11.58
N GLN A 27 2.43 4.52 -11.28
CA GLN A 27 3.56 5.40 -11.61
C GLN A 27 3.68 5.64 -13.11
N ALA A 28 3.53 4.60 -13.93
CA ALA A 28 3.53 4.72 -15.39
C ALA A 28 2.36 5.59 -15.92
N ARG A 29 1.32 5.80 -15.11
CA ARG A 29 0.18 6.70 -15.40
C ARG A 29 0.38 8.10 -14.80
N GLY A 30 1.55 8.41 -14.24
CA GLY A 30 1.84 9.72 -13.63
C GLY A 30 1.26 9.94 -12.24
N VAL A 31 0.74 8.89 -11.58
CA VAL A 31 0.33 8.98 -10.18
C VAL A 31 1.57 8.98 -9.28
N ASN A 32 1.63 9.93 -8.36
CA ASN A 32 2.75 10.10 -7.42
C ASN A 32 2.35 10.02 -5.93
N ALA A 33 1.05 9.93 -5.62
CA ALA A 33 0.55 9.80 -4.26
C ALA A 33 0.01 8.38 -4.00
N PHE A 34 0.45 7.75 -2.90
CA PHE A 34 0.16 6.36 -2.57
C PHE A 34 -0.18 6.20 -1.09
N VAL A 35 -1.19 5.39 -0.78
CA VAL A 35 -1.47 4.90 0.57
C VAL A 35 -0.84 3.52 0.71
N LEU A 36 0.06 3.36 1.67
CA LEU A 36 0.80 2.10 1.89
C LEU A 36 0.15 1.17 2.92
N GLY A 37 -1.04 1.53 3.42
CA GLY A 37 -1.79 0.80 4.43
C GLY A 37 -2.12 1.66 5.65
N ASP A 38 -2.69 1.03 6.67
CA ASP A 38 -3.01 1.66 7.95
C ASP A 38 -2.07 1.19 9.06
N GLU A 39 -1.86 2.06 10.05
CA GLU A 39 -0.94 1.85 11.16
C GLU A 39 -1.32 0.62 12.00
N ARG A 40 -2.61 0.37 12.21
CA ARG A 40 -3.10 -0.74 13.04
C ARG A 40 -2.83 -2.07 12.36
N GLY A 41 -3.16 -2.18 11.07
CA GLY A 41 -2.91 -3.37 10.27
C GLY A 41 -1.42 -3.68 10.13
N ILE A 42 -0.59 -2.65 9.93
CA ILE A 42 0.88 -2.81 9.85
C ILE A 42 1.45 -3.28 11.19
N ALA A 43 1.07 -2.62 12.30
CA ALA A 43 1.53 -2.99 13.63
C ALA A 43 1.12 -4.41 13.99
N PHE A 44 -0.15 -4.78 13.77
CA PHE A 44 -0.65 -6.13 14.04
C PHE A 44 0.15 -7.20 13.28
N ARG A 45 0.34 -7.03 11.97
CA ARG A 45 1.10 -7.99 11.15
C ARG A 45 2.56 -8.10 11.60
N ALA A 46 3.20 -6.98 11.93
CA ALA A 46 4.58 -6.97 12.42
C ALA A 46 4.71 -7.70 13.76
N LEU A 47 3.82 -7.43 14.71
CA LEU A 47 3.79 -8.08 16.03
C LEU A 47 3.50 -9.58 15.90
N GLN A 48 2.54 -9.98 15.07
CA GLN A 48 2.23 -11.39 14.83
C GLN A 48 3.42 -12.13 14.21
N ALA A 49 4.11 -11.52 13.24
CA ALA A 49 5.30 -12.10 12.64
C ALA A 49 6.43 -12.29 13.67
N ARG A 50 6.64 -11.29 14.54
CA ARG A 50 7.63 -11.38 15.62
C ARG A 50 7.28 -12.47 16.64
N LEU A 51 6.01 -12.56 17.04
CA LEU A 51 5.54 -13.60 17.95
C LEU A 51 5.75 -14.99 17.37
N ASN A 52 5.44 -15.18 16.10
CA ASN A 52 5.61 -16.47 15.41
C ASN A 52 7.09 -16.88 15.36
N HIS A 53 8.00 -15.93 15.10
CA HIS A 53 9.44 -16.17 15.11
C HIS A 53 9.93 -16.67 16.47
N ILE A 54 9.64 -15.91 17.54
CA ILE A 54 10.07 -16.26 18.91
C ILE A 54 9.47 -17.59 19.36
N SER A 55 8.21 -17.83 19.03
CA SER A 55 7.51 -19.06 19.43
C SER A 55 8.03 -20.31 18.70
N ALA A 56 8.60 -20.14 17.50
CA ALA A 56 9.23 -21.22 16.75
C ALA A 56 10.63 -21.56 17.31
N GLU A 57 11.38 -20.57 17.79
CA GLU A 57 12.72 -20.76 18.38
C GLU A 57 12.68 -21.38 19.78
N GLY A 58 11.58 -21.21 20.52
CA GLY A 58 11.38 -21.77 21.86
C GLY A 58 10.89 -23.22 21.89
N LYS A 59 10.69 -23.85 20.73
CA LYS A 59 10.37 -25.28 20.58
C LYS A 59 11.61 -26.06 20.17
#